data_AF-A0A1K1M043-F1
#
_entry.id   AF-A0A1K1M043-F1
#
_cell.length_a   1.000
_cell.length_b   1.000
_cell.length_c   1.000
_cell.angle_alpha   90.00
_cell.angle_beta   90.00
_cell.angle_gamma   90.00
#
_symmetry.space_group_name_H-M   'P 1'
#
loop_
_entity.id
_entity.type
_entity.pdbx_description
1 polymer ?
#
loop_
_entity_poly.entity_id
_entity_poly.type
_entity_poly.pdbx_seq_one_letter_code
_entity_poly.pdbx_strand_id
1 'polypeptide(L)'
;MDEPNKIKVRLYGAGGHAYVIIDTLKSNGYEITDVFDNAPKNSLFASLKVEKVATNYENFPIVGSPMIIAIGNNKIRKKIAKVLDVDYISITHKSAMVATTATIDKGTVVFAGGIVQSNAKIGKHVIINSGASVDHDSIIEDYAHIAPQVTLCGEVHVKEGAFIGANSVVIPKVTIGKWATVGAGSVVIENVPDYSTVVGNPGKVVKKKPKAKEYNLFVKDLKTLEEINVYKELLTNYWCNNVYYTYEYLKYYENSTDELRYFLLTEDGIPATIMPFYIRKIDAIENYKDVITPYGYGGPLCKDCSKTKILNHFWSMVDSWYNKNNIVSEFVRFNLNGNHVNYTGELSATLRNVKGTVKENDEDQWTAFSTKVRNNYRKAEKHELTFKLYEGNEITDSVIENFHKVYIETMDRNNAKEIYYFPKQYFENLIHANPNSFAIAKSYKDNIAASVELVIINNNTLYAFLGGTRAKYFECRPNDFLRVEILKWAVQQEKKFYILGGGLKDDDGLYKSKKVFFPKDDDVIFYTGRKIINKEIYDSLSEPIVSATACDEVCNYFPVYRRPY
;
A
#
# COMPACT_ATOMS: atom_id res chain seq x y z
N MET A 1 53.71 -22.13 26.40
CA MET A 1 54.02 -22.15 24.96
C MET A 1 52.77 -21.66 24.27
N ASP A 2 52.79 -20.40 23.83
CA ASP A 2 51.68 -19.82 23.06
C ASP A 2 51.53 -20.60 21.76
N GLU A 3 50.34 -21.14 21.51
CA GLU A 3 50.02 -21.75 20.21
C GLU A 3 50.18 -20.67 19.11
N PRO A 4 50.75 -21.02 17.94
CA PRO A 4 51.01 -20.06 16.88
C PRO A 4 49.73 -19.32 16.47
N ASN A 5 49.87 -18.02 16.16
CA ASN A 5 48.81 -17.08 15.74
C ASN A 5 47.73 -17.74 14.86
N LYS A 6 46.63 -18.19 15.48
CA LYS A 6 45.46 -18.70 14.74
C LYS A 6 44.85 -17.57 13.93
N ILE A 7 44.46 -17.85 12.70
CA ILE A 7 43.75 -16.86 11.89
C ILE A 7 42.37 -16.64 12.52
N LYS A 8 42.09 -15.40 12.90
CA LYS A 8 40.84 -15.00 13.54
C LYS A 8 39.75 -14.77 12.50
N VAL A 9 38.54 -15.23 12.79
CA VAL A 9 37.37 -15.08 11.91
C VAL A 9 36.15 -14.68 12.74
N ARG A 10 35.32 -13.81 12.16
CA ARG A 10 34.00 -13.45 12.69
C ARG A 10 32.91 -14.23 11.96
N LEU A 11 31.82 -14.54 12.65
CA LEU A 11 30.73 -15.35 12.13
C LEU A 11 29.42 -14.57 12.12
N TYR A 12 28.74 -14.49 10.98
CA TYR A 12 27.38 -13.94 10.92
C TYR A 12 26.36 -15.06 10.68
N GLY A 13 25.57 -15.38 11.70
CA GLY A 13 24.56 -16.42 11.71
C GLY A 13 24.84 -17.46 12.81
N ALA A 14 23.85 -17.66 13.68
CA ALA A 14 23.86 -18.59 14.80
C ALA A 14 22.78 -19.68 14.67
N GLY A 15 22.38 -19.99 13.43
CA GLY A 15 21.41 -21.03 13.11
C GLY A 15 22.02 -22.41 12.85
N GLY A 16 21.18 -23.37 12.43
CA GLY A 16 21.59 -24.76 12.16
C GLY A 16 22.67 -24.93 11.07
N HIS A 17 22.81 -23.97 10.15
CA HIS A 17 23.86 -24.02 9.13
C HIS A 17 25.25 -23.66 9.70
N ALA A 18 25.30 -22.93 10.81
CA ALA A 18 26.54 -22.44 11.40
C ALA A 18 27.42 -23.56 11.96
N TYR A 19 26.83 -24.69 12.39
CA TYR A 19 27.59 -25.86 12.84
C TYR A 19 28.63 -26.32 11.84
N VAL A 20 28.23 -26.49 10.58
CA VAL A 20 29.11 -27.03 9.53
C VAL A 20 30.20 -26.01 9.15
N ILE A 21 29.89 -24.71 9.27
CA ILE A 21 30.87 -23.63 9.12
C ILE A 21 31.89 -23.68 10.25
N ILE A 22 31.44 -23.82 11.50
CA ILE A 22 32.30 -23.89 12.69
C ILE A 22 33.24 -25.10 12.60
N ASP A 23 32.73 -26.26 12.20
CA ASP A 23 33.57 -27.46 12.03
C ASP A 23 34.61 -27.25 10.92
N THR A 24 34.23 -26.56 9.84
CA THR A 24 35.16 -26.22 8.75
C THR A 24 36.25 -25.26 9.18
N LEU A 25 35.90 -24.24 9.97
CA LEU A 25 36.86 -23.31 10.58
C LEU A 25 37.81 -24.05 11.53
N LYS A 26 37.28 -24.85 12.46
CA LYS A 26 38.07 -25.64 13.40
C LYS A 26 39.01 -26.63 12.71
N SER A 27 38.54 -27.29 11.64
CA SER A 27 39.36 -28.23 10.88
C SER A 27 40.64 -27.58 10.36
N ASN A 28 40.58 -26.29 10.03
CA ASN A 28 41.69 -25.49 9.52
C ASN A 28 42.45 -24.69 10.58
N GLY A 29 42.09 -24.84 11.87
CA GLY A 29 42.75 -24.12 12.96
C GLY A 29 42.38 -22.64 13.08
N TYR A 30 41.27 -22.20 12.47
CA TYR A 30 40.77 -20.84 12.65
C TYR A 30 40.21 -20.65 14.07
N GLU A 31 40.36 -19.44 14.61
CA GLU A 31 39.77 -19.02 15.87
C GLU A 31 38.53 -18.17 15.60
N ILE A 32 37.40 -18.51 16.22
CA ILE A 32 36.15 -17.73 16.11
C ILE A 32 36.17 -16.68 17.20
N THR A 33 36.16 -15.42 16.80
CA THR A 33 36.27 -14.26 17.71
C THR A 33 34.90 -13.75 18.15
N ASP A 34 34.01 -13.51 17.19
CA ASP A 34 32.68 -12.95 17.41
C ASP A 34 31.64 -13.71 16.61
N VAL A 35 30.43 -13.84 17.18
CA VAL A 35 29.27 -14.42 16.49
C VAL A 35 28.12 -13.42 16.54
N PHE A 36 27.52 -13.12 15.39
CA PHE A 36 26.43 -12.16 15.24
C PHE A 36 25.16 -12.87 14.74
N ASP A 37 23.98 -12.50 15.25
CA ASP A 37 22.69 -12.96 14.69
C ASP A 37 21.56 -11.96 14.98
N ASN A 38 20.57 -11.83 14.09
CA ASN A 38 19.43 -10.94 14.33
C ASN A 38 18.41 -11.52 15.33
N ALA A 39 18.29 -12.84 15.40
CA ALA A 39 17.33 -13.57 16.20
C ALA A 39 17.98 -14.85 16.78
N PRO A 40 19.00 -14.72 17.65
CA PRO A 40 19.70 -15.86 18.21
C PRO A 40 18.74 -16.78 18.96
N LYS A 41 18.82 -18.09 18.72
CA LYS A 41 18.09 -19.12 19.47
C LYS A 41 19.04 -19.77 20.48
N ASN A 42 18.65 -19.76 21.75
CA ASN A 42 19.52 -19.92 22.92
C ASN A 42 20.23 -21.28 23.13
N SER A 43 20.14 -22.28 22.24
CA SER A 43 20.60 -23.62 22.61
C SER A 43 22.05 -23.97 22.25
N LEU A 44 22.73 -23.21 21.37
CA LEU A 44 23.86 -23.77 20.61
C LEU A 44 25.21 -23.12 20.74
N PHE A 45 25.19 -21.82 21.01
CA PHE A 45 26.39 -21.04 21.20
C PHE A 45 26.60 -20.80 22.70
N ALA A 46 26.24 -21.75 23.57
CA ALA A 46 26.36 -21.57 25.01
C ALA A 46 27.81 -21.27 25.45
N SER A 47 28.81 -21.69 24.67
CA SER A 47 30.23 -21.40 24.88
C SER A 47 30.77 -20.20 24.07
N LEU A 48 29.98 -19.59 23.19
CA LEU A 48 30.35 -18.45 22.35
C LEU A 48 29.32 -17.34 22.50
N LYS A 49 29.71 -16.18 23.01
CA LYS A 49 28.79 -15.04 23.13
C LYS A 49 28.25 -14.67 21.74
N VAL A 50 26.93 -14.77 21.55
CA VAL A 50 26.26 -14.31 20.31
C VAL A 50 25.73 -12.91 20.52
N GLU A 51 26.23 -11.97 19.74
CA GLU A 51 25.79 -10.60 19.76
C GLU A 51 24.56 -10.43 18.88
N LYS A 52 23.48 -9.91 19.48
CA LYS A 52 22.23 -9.66 18.77
C LYS A 52 22.36 -8.39 17.94
N VAL A 53 22.17 -8.51 16.63
CA VAL A 53 22.28 -7.39 15.69
C VAL A 53 20.88 -6.88 15.30
N ALA A 54 20.66 -5.57 15.43
CA ALA A 54 19.44 -4.93 14.98
C ALA A 54 19.22 -5.14 13.47
N THR A 55 17.96 -5.17 13.03
CA THR A 55 17.61 -5.47 11.62
C THR A 55 18.04 -4.39 10.63
N ASN A 56 18.35 -3.19 11.10
CA ASN A 56 18.92 -2.06 10.35
C ASN A 56 20.46 -2.08 10.34
N TYR A 57 21.12 -3.00 11.06
CA TYR A 57 22.58 -3.11 11.16
C TYR A 57 23.28 -1.84 11.68
N GLU A 58 22.55 -0.94 12.32
CA GLU A 58 23.13 0.24 12.97
C GLU A 58 24.18 -0.20 14.00
N ASN A 59 25.36 0.43 13.94
CA ASN A 59 26.53 0.13 14.78
C ASN A 59 27.16 -1.26 14.58
N PHE A 60 26.91 -1.94 13.46
CA PHE A 60 27.64 -3.19 13.18
C PHE A 60 29.15 -2.90 13.06
N PRO A 61 30.03 -3.66 13.76
CA PRO A 61 31.46 -3.41 13.72
C PRO A 61 32.03 -3.77 12.34
N ILE A 62 32.24 -2.76 11.48
CA ILE A 62 32.73 -3.00 10.11
C ILE A 62 34.23 -3.34 10.07
N VAL A 63 35.02 -2.74 10.96
CA VAL A 63 36.46 -2.99 11.10
C VAL A 63 36.70 -4.21 11.99
N GLY A 64 37.59 -5.11 11.58
CA GLY A 64 38.00 -6.27 12.40
C GLY A 64 38.52 -7.42 11.55
N SER A 65 38.67 -8.59 12.19
CA SER A 65 38.99 -9.85 11.52
C SER A 65 38.03 -10.15 10.36
N PRO A 66 38.42 -10.90 9.33
CA PRO A 66 37.52 -11.21 8.22
C PRO A 66 36.30 -12.01 8.70
N MET A 67 35.21 -11.92 7.95
CA MET A 67 33.92 -12.51 8.32
C MET A 67 33.47 -13.59 7.34
N ILE A 68 32.69 -14.55 7.84
CA ILE A 68 31.96 -15.53 7.02
C ILE A 68 30.47 -15.52 7.40
N ILE A 69 29.59 -15.58 6.40
CA ILE A 69 28.13 -15.63 6.62
C ILE A 69 27.68 -17.09 6.72
N ALA A 70 27.29 -17.51 7.92
CA ALA A 70 26.82 -18.85 8.26
C ALA A 70 25.30 -19.05 8.06
N ILE A 71 24.77 -18.55 6.95
CA ILE A 71 23.34 -18.63 6.63
C ILE A 71 23.14 -19.39 5.30
N GLY A 72 22.50 -20.55 5.40
CA GLY A 72 22.23 -21.40 4.23
C GLY A 72 21.22 -20.80 3.25
N ASN A 73 20.31 -19.93 3.70
CA ASN A 73 19.34 -19.31 2.81
C ASN A 73 19.98 -18.26 1.88
N ASN A 74 20.02 -18.54 0.58
CA ASN A 74 20.66 -17.69 -0.44
C ASN A 74 20.19 -16.22 -0.42
N LYS A 75 18.88 -15.99 -0.24
CA LYS A 75 18.31 -14.62 -0.25
C LYS A 75 18.75 -13.82 0.97
N ILE A 76 18.72 -14.45 2.14
CA ILE A 76 19.12 -13.81 3.39
C ILE A 76 20.63 -13.54 3.35
N ARG A 77 21.43 -14.51 2.91
CA ARG A 77 22.88 -14.37 2.73
C ARG A 77 23.23 -13.21 1.80
N LYS A 78 22.57 -13.11 0.64
CA LYS A 78 22.73 -11.96 -0.29
C LYS A 78 22.33 -10.64 0.34
N LYS A 79 21.22 -10.59 1.09
CA LYS A 79 20.76 -9.37 1.76
C LYS A 79 21.81 -8.85 2.74
N ILE A 80 22.38 -9.74 3.56
CA ILE A 80 23.41 -9.39 4.55
C ILE A 80 24.68 -8.94 3.86
N ALA A 81 25.19 -9.71 2.89
CA ALA A 81 26.40 -9.40 2.15
C ALA A 81 26.34 -8.04 1.40
N LYS A 82 25.15 -7.63 0.96
CA LYS A 82 24.96 -6.32 0.33
C LYS A 82 24.93 -5.14 1.29
N VAL A 83 24.59 -5.38 2.54
CA VAL A 83 24.40 -4.31 3.54
C VAL A 83 25.66 -4.12 4.39
N LEU A 84 26.39 -5.20 4.66
CA LEU A 84 27.60 -5.16 5.46
C LEU A 84 28.83 -4.94 4.57
N ASP A 85 29.48 -3.80 4.74
CA ASP A 85 30.77 -3.51 4.12
C ASP A 85 31.92 -3.99 5.02
N VAL A 86 32.22 -5.29 4.94
CA VAL A 86 33.30 -5.91 5.72
C VAL A 86 34.16 -6.79 4.82
N ASP A 87 35.37 -7.08 5.28
CA ASP A 87 36.22 -8.05 4.59
C ASP A 87 35.69 -9.48 4.80
N TYR A 88 35.41 -10.18 3.70
CA TYR A 88 34.92 -11.54 3.69
C TYR A 88 36.03 -12.52 3.34
N ILE A 89 36.10 -13.63 4.08
CA ILE A 89 37.04 -14.73 3.81
C ILE A 89 36.34 -15.89 3.10
N SER A 90 37.07 -16.61 2.24
CA SER A 90 36.66 -17.92 1.72
C SER A 90 37.28 -19.04 2.54
N ILE A 91 36.52 -20.10 2.83
CA ILE A 91 36.99 -21.21 3.67
C ILE A 91 36.78 -22.57 2.97
N THR A 92 37.82 -23.41 3.01
CA THR A 92 37.81 -24.75 2.38
C THR A 92 38.14 -25.78 3.45
N HIS A 93 37.29 -26.78 3.64
CA HIS A 93 37.54 -27.86 4.60
C HIS A 93 38.82 -28.65 4.23
N LYS A 94 39.59 -29.13 5.20
CA LYS A 94 40.84 -29.90 4.94
C LYS A 94 40.69 -31.12 4.04
N SER A 95 39.51 -31.75 4.05
CA SER A 95 39.19 -32.90 3.20
C SER A 95 38.57 -32.55 1.85
N ALA A 96 38.34 -31.27 1.57
CA ALA A 96 37.90 -30.84 0.25
C ALA A 96 39.07 -30.90 -0.74
N MET A 97 38.76 -31.20 -2.00
CA MET A 97 39.73 -31.27 -3.08
C MET A 97 39.47 -30.12 -4.04
N VAL A 98 40.39 -29.16 -4.10
CA VAL A 98 40.29 -28.00 -4.99
C VAL A 98 41.49 -28.01 -5.92
N ALA A 99 41.23 -28.06 -7.23
CA ALA A 99 42.27 -27.99 -8.25
C ALA A 99 43.02 -26.65 -8.17
N THR A 100 44.32 -26.68 -8.43
CA THR A 100 45.18 -25.47 -8.36
C THR A 100 44.82 -24.42 -9.39
N THR A 101 44.16 -24.79 -10.49
CA THR A 101 43.68 -23.86 -11.52
C THR A 101 42.26 -23.35 -11.29
N ALA A 102 41.56 -23.83 -10.26
CA ALA A 102 40.24 -23.34 -9.90
C ALA A 102 40.34 -21.99 -9.18
N THR A 103 39.28 -21.19 -9.28
CA THR A 103 39.17 -19.89 -8.58
C THR A 103 37.97 -19.88 -7.65
N ILE A 104 38.16 -19.36 -6.42
CA ILE A 104 37.12 -19.25 -5.39
C ILE A 104 37.13 -17.83 -4.84
N ASP A 105 36.02 -17.12 -4.96
CA ASP A 105 35.89 -15.73 -4.52
C ASP A 105 35.42 -15.62 -3.05
N LYS A 106 35.47 -14.41 -2.50
CA LYS A 106 35.24 -14.09 -1.09
C LYS A 106 33.88 -14.55 -0.56
N GLY A 107 33.86 -14.93 0.72
CA GLY A 107 32.66 -15.34 1.42
C GLY A 107 32.15 -16.74 1.07
N THR A 108 32.82 -17.44 0.15
CA THR A 108 32.47 -18.79 -0.30
C THR A 108 33.02 -19.85 0.64
N VAL A 109 32.25 -20.93 0.83
CA VAL A 109 32.66 -22.10 1.60
C VAL A 109 32.62 -23.38 0.77
N VAL A 110 33.67 -24.20 0.91
CA VAL A 110 33.72 -25.58 0.42
C VAL A 110 33.79 -26.53 1.62
N PHE A 111 32.73 -27.29 1.83
CA PHE A 111 32.62 -28.22 2.97
C PHE A 111 33.35 -29.55 2.74
N ALA A 112 33.35 -30.39 3.78
CA ALA A 112 34.05 -31.67 3.81
C ALA A 112 33.74 -32.55 2.58
N GLY A 113 34.79 -33.02 1.91
CA GLY A 113 34.69 -33.85 0.71
C GLY A 113 34.14 -33.13 -0.53
N GLY A 114 33.94 -31.80 -0.48
CA GLY A 114 33.60 -31.02 -1.66
C GLY A 114 34.74 -31.06 -2.68
N ILE A 115 34.41 -31.17 -3.97
CA ILE A 115 35.37 -31.28 -5.06
C ILE A 115 35.16 -30.11 -6.03
N VAL A 116 36.21 -29.38 -6.33
CA VAL A 116 36.22 -28.31 -7.34
C VAL A 116 37.36 -28.60 -8.32
N GLN A 117 37.01 -28.97 -9.55
CA GLN A 117 37.97 -29.42 -10.56
C GLN A 117 38.58 -28.28 -11.37
N SER A 118 39.54 -28.64 -12.23
CA SER A 118 40.35 -27.72 -13.02
C SER A 118 39.53 -26.64 -13.74
N ASN A 119 40.01 -25.40 -13.67
CA ASN A 119 39.45 -24.21 -14.33
C ASN A 119 38.03 -23.81 -13.90
N ALA A 120 37.42 -24.49 -12.92
CA ALA A 120 36.14 -24.07 -12.39
C ALA A 120 36.24 -22.68 -11.73
N LYS A 121 35.19 -21.86 -11.91
CA LYS A 121 35.11 -20.49 -11.38
C LYS A 121 33.96 -20.39 -10.40
N ILE A 122 34.28 -20.20 -9.12
CA ILE A 122 33.31 -20.09 -8.04
C ILE A 122 33.25 -18.64 -7.56
N GLY A 123 32.08 -18.03 -7.70
CA GLY A 123 31.80 -16.64 -7.32
C GLY A 123 31.70 -16.43 -5.81
N LYS A 124 31.15 -15.28 -5.41
CA LYS A 124 31.12 -14.82 -4.02
C LYS A 124 29.98 -15.45 -3.24
N HIS A 125 30.21 -15.71 -1.96
CA HIS A 125 29.19 -16.23 -1.03
C HIS A 125 28.48 -17.49 -1.52
N VAL A 126 29.18 -18.34 -2.27
CA VAL A 126 28.72 -19.64 -2.73
C VAL A 126 28.87 -20.66 -1.61
N ILE A 127 27.97 -21.65 -1.58
CA ILE A 127 28.12 -22.83 -0.72
C ILE A 127 28.32 -24.04 -1.62
N ILE A 128 29.50 -24.64 -1.59
CA ILE A 128 29.77 -25.98 -2.12
C ILE A 128 29.69 -26.95 -0.95
N ASN A 129 28.58 -27.70 -0.87
CA ASN A 129 28.27 -28.45 0.34
C ASN A 129 28.98 -29.81 0.40
N SER A 130 28.79 -30.54 1.51
CA SER A 130 29.52 -31.76 1.79
C SER A 130 29.36 -32.80 0.68
N GLY A 131 30.48 -33.29 0.17
CA GLY A 131 30.52 -34.26 -0.93
C GLY A 131 29.99 -33.76 -2.28
N ALA A 132 29.70 -32.46 -2.43
CA ALA A 132 29.28 -31.92 -3.72
C ALA A 132 30.49 -31.78 -4.67
N SER A 133 30.30 -32.08 -5.95
CA SER A 133 31.33 -31.97 -6.98
C SER A 133 30.97 -30.95 -8.06
N VAL A 134 31.96 -30.10 -8.37
CA VAL A 134 31.93 -29.13 -9.46
C VAL A 134 33.04 -29.50 -10.42
N ASP A 135 32.68 -30.06 -11.57
CA ASP A 135 33.64 -30.56 -12.54
C ASP A 135 34.24 -29.44 -13.42
N HIS A 136 35.19 -29.80 -14.27
CA HIS A 136 36.05 -28.87 -14.99
C HIS A 136 35.28 -27.80 -15.80
N ASP A 137 35.86 -26.61 -15.89
CA ASP A 137 35.35 -25.45 -16.66
C ASP A 137 33.93 -24.97 -16.26
N SER A 138 33.38 -25.46 -15.15
CA SER A 138 32.07 -25.01 -14.64
C SER A 138 32.15 -23.60 -14.03
N ILE A 139 31.06 -22.86 -14.14
CA ILE A 139 30.93 -21.49 -13.60
C ILE A 139 29.79 -21.46 -12.60
N ILE A 140 30.09 -21.11 -11.35
CA ILE A 140 29.11 -20.97 -10.28
C ILE A 140 29.08 -19.50 -9.85
N GLU A 141 28.01 -18.78 -10.19
CA GLU A 141 27.85 -17.36 -9.88
C GLU A 141 27.49 -17.12 -8.40
N ASP A 142 27.58 -15.86 -8.00
CA ASP A 142 27.40 -15.41 -6.62
C ASP A 142 26.13 -15.93 -5.94
N TYR A 143 26.23 -16.21 -4.64
CA TYR A 143 25.14 -16.64 -3.76
C TYR A 143 24.49 -17.98 -4.13
N ALA A 144 25.03 -18.73 -5.09
CA ALA A 144 24.54 -20.08 -5.40
C ALA A 144 24.78 -21.04 -4.22
N HIS A 145 24.00 -22.12 -4.16
CA HIS A 145 24.18 -23.19 -3.18
C HIS A 145 24.04 -24.54 -3.86
N ILE A 146 25.18 -25.23 -3.90
CA ILE A 146 25.33 -26.60 -4.40
C ILE A 146 25.19 -27.52 -3.18
N ALA A 147 24.03 -28.13 -2.98
CA ALA A 147 23.69 -28.86 -1.75
C ALA A 147 24.45 -30.21 -1.65
N PRO A 148 24.34 -30.95 -0.52
CA PRO A 148 25.15 -32.16 -0.30
C PRO A 148 25.03 -33.19 -1.42
N GLN A 149 26.16 -33.79 -1.78
CA GLN A 149 26.24 -34.85 -2.81
C GLN A 149 25.65 -34.47 -4.18
N VAL A 150 25.63 -33.19 -4.52
CA VAL A 150 25.30 -32.76 -5.88
C VAL A 150 26.48 -33.03 -6.80
N THR A 151 26.20 -33.49 -8.02
CA THR A 151 27.20 -33.64 -9.09
C THR A 151 26.90 -32.66 -10.21
N LEU A 152 27.78 -31.68 -10.44
CA LEU A 152 27.78 -30.85 -11.63
C LEU A 152 28.87 -31.35 -12.57
N CYS A 153 28.49 -31.90 -13.73
CA CYS A 153 29.46 -32.35 -14.74
C CYS A 153 30.13 -31.17 -15.46
N GLY A 154 31.07 -31.46 -16.37
CA GLY A 154 31.90 -30.44 -17.03
C GLY A 154 31.12 -29.33 -17.72
N GLU A 155 31.64 -28.10 -17.66
CA GLU A 155 31.10 -26.91 -18.31
C GLU A 155 29.66 -26.53 -17.88
N VAL A 156 29.24 -26.88 -16.66
CA VAL A 156 27.93 -26.46 -16.12
C VAL A 156 27.99 -25.01 -15.65
N HIS A 157 26.97 -24.21 -15.99
CA HIS A 157 26.85 -22.81 -15.55
C HIS A 157 25.68 -22.64 -14.59
N VAL A 158 25.98 -22.45 -13.30
CA VAL A 158 24.98 -22.15 -12.27
C VAL A 158 24.94 -20.63 -12.05
N LYS A 159 23.83 -20.00 -12.42
CA LYS A 159 23.65 -18.55 -12.28
C LYS A 159 23.30 -18.11 -10.87
N GLU A 160 23.39 -16.79 -10.66
CA GLU A 160 23.28 -16.13 -9.38
C GLU A 160 22.11 -16.64 -8.51
N GLY A 161 22.43 -17.01 -7.27
CA GLY A 161 21.44 -17.36 -6.25
C GLY A 161 20.69 -18.68 -6.47
N ALA A 162 21.02 -19.45 -7.52
CA ALA A 162 20.40 -20.75 -7.78
C ALA A 162 20.69 -21.75 -6.64
N PHE A 163 19.74 -22.66 -6.42
CA PHE A 163 19.85 -23.73 -5.43
C PHE A 163 19.77 -25.08 -6.13
N ILE A 164 20.80 -25.91 -5.97
CA ILE A 164 20.84 -27.27 -6.49
C ILE A 164 20.62 -28.23 -5.33
N GLY A 165 19.47 -28.90 -5.28
CA GLY A 165 19.06 -29.74 -4.17
C GLY A 165 19.91 -31.00 -4.02
N ALA A 166 19.96 -31.53 -2.80
CA ALA A 166 20.87 -32.62 -2.44
C ALA A 166 20.73 -33.83 -3.38
N ASN A 167 21.84 -34.51 -3.65
CA ASN A 167 21.90 -35.70 -4.49
C ASN A 167 21.37 -35.51 -5.93
N SER A 168 21.41 -34.28 -6.46
CA SER A 168 21.03 -34.00 -7.85
C SER A 168 22.23 -34.09 -8.79
N VAL A 169 21.98 -34.45 -10.04
CA VAL A 169 22.99 -34.52 -11.11
C VAL A 169 22.63 -33.51 -12.20
N VAL A 170 23.59 -32.71 -12.64
CA VAL A 170 23.46 -31.79 -13.79
C VAL A 170 24.46 -32.23 -14.86
N ILE A 171 23.97 -32.61 -16.04
CA ILE A 171 24.82 -33.11 -17.13
C ILE A 171 25.68 -31.97 -17.74
N PRO A 172 26.72 -32.30 -18.53
CA PRO A 172 27.61 -31.28 -19.08
C PRO A 172 26.90 -30.18 -19.87
N LYS A 173 27.46 -28.97 -19.86
CA LYS A 173 27.01 -27.81 -20.66
C LYS A 173 25.61 -27.28 -20.36
N VAL A 174 24.99 -27.73 -19.28
CA VAL A 174 23.70 -27.22 -18.83
C VAL A 174 23.87 -25.92 -18.05
N THR A 175 23.02 -24.95 -18.35
CA THR A 175 22.87 -23.69 -17.60
C THR A 175 21.68 -23.78 -16.64
N ILE A 176 21.93 -23.52 -15.35
CA ILE A 176 20.90 -23.33 -14.34
C ILE A 176 20.64 -21.85 -14.13
N GLY A 177 19.41 -21.41 -14.37
CA GLY A 177 19.00 -19.99 -14.33
C GLY A 177 19.07 -19.33 -12.95
N LYS A 178 19.05 -17.99 -12.95
CA LYS A 178 19.12 -17.16 -11.73
C LYS A 178 18.01 -17.51 -10.77
N TRP A 179 18.33 -17.74 -9.50
CA TRP A 179 17.35 -18.10 -8.47
C TRP A 179 16.47 -19.31 -8.81
N ALA A 180 16.92 -20.16 -9.75
CA ALA A 180 16.26 -21.42 -10.04
C ALA A 180 16.47 -22.41 -8.89
N THR A 181 15.62 -23.42 -8.84
CA THR A 181 15.67 -24.48 -7.82
C THR A 181 15.65 -25.83 -8.52
N VAL A 182 16.71 -26.61 -8.36
CA VAL A 182 16.70 -28.03 -8.70
C VAL A 182 16.31 -28.79 -7.43
N GLY A 183 15.23 -29.55 -7.47
CA GLY A 183 14.78 -30.37 -6.34
C GLY A 183 15.76 -31.51 -6.06
N ALA A 184 15.82 -31.97 -4.81
CA ALA A 184 16.70 -33.07 -4.43
C ALA A 184 16.48 -34.32 -5.29
N GLY A 185 17.55 -35.06 -5.58
CA GLY A 185 17.52 -36.29 -6.38
C GLY A 185 17.20 -36.10 -7.87
N SER A 186 17.22 -34.86 -8.39
CA SER A 186 16.85 -34.61 -9.77
C SER A 186 18.02 -34.81 -10.74
N VAL A 187 17.73 -35.24 -11.97
CA VAL A 187 18.71 -35.34 -13.06
C VAL A 187 18.37 -34.30 -14.12
N VAL A 188 19.14 -33.22 -14.19
CA VAL A 188 18.89 -32.11 -15.10
C VAL A 188 19.64 -32.33 -16.40
N ILE A 189 18.88 -32.54 -17.47
CA ILE A 189 19.39 -32.82 -18.81
C ILE A 189 19.22 -31.66 -19.80
N GLU A 190 18.60 -30.57 -19.38
CA GLU A 190 18.31 -29.38 -20.20
C GLU A 190 18.52 -28.09 -19.40
N ASN A 191 18.71 -26.97 -20.10
CA ASN A 191 18.82 -25.64 -19.49
C ASN A 191 17.59 -25.31 -18.64
N VAL A 192 17.83 -24.80 -17.44
CA VAL A 192 16.78 -24.44 -16.49
C VAL A 192 16.54 -22.92 -16.54
N PRO A 193 15.33 -22.44 -16.87
CA PRO A 193 15.04 -21.01 -16.90
C PRO A 193 15.23 -20.32 -15.55
N ASP A 194 15.53 -19.02 -15.58
CA ASP A 194 15.57 -18.19 -14.38
C ASP A 194 14.27 -18.31 -13.57
N TYR A 195 14.39 -18.28 -12.24
CA TYR A 195 13.30 -18.33 -11.27
C TYR A 195 12.37 -19.55 -11.39
N SER A 196 12.82 -20.61 -12.07
CA SER A 196 12.04 -21.83 -12.24
C SER A 196 12.41 -22.91 -11.22
N THR A 197 11.56 -23.94 -11.10
CA THR A 197 11.82 -25.12 -10.28
C THR A 197 11.77 -26.35 -11.16
N VAL A 198 12.81 -27.18 -11.09
CA VAL A 198 12.95 -28.44 -11.80
C VAL A 198 12.99 -29.58 -10.79
N VAL A 199 12.24 -30.65 -11.05
CA VAL A 199 12.24 -31.86 -10.21
C VAL A 199 12.18 -33.12 -11.06
N GLY A 200 12.74 -34.22 -10.54
CA GLY A 200 12.58 -35.57 -11.10
C GLY A 200 13.79 -36.08 -11.90
N ASN A 201 13.67 -37.30 -12.40
CA ASN A 201 14.64 -37.95 -13.26
C ASN A 201 13.90 -38.63 -14.44
N PRO A 202 13.97 -38.05 -15.66
CA PRO A 202 14.63 -36.79 -16.00
C PRO A 202 13.91 -35.59 -15.38
N GLY A 203 14.68 -34.56 -15.04
CA GLY A 203 14.19 -33.34 -14.40
C GLY A 203 13.29 -32.54 -15.33
N LYS A 204 12.10 -32.16 -14.85
CA LYS A 204 11.15 -31.32 -15.59
C LYS A 204 10.81 -30.05 -14.83
N VAL A 205 10.61 -28.95 -15.55
CA VAL A 205 10.17 -27.68 -14.97
C VAL A 205 8.73 -27.82 -14.46
N VAL A 206 8.53 -27.71 -13.15
CA VAL A 206 7.20 -27.83 -12.50
C VAL A 206 6.64 -26.50 -12.01
N LYS A 207 7.49 -25.46 -11.92
CA LYS A 207 7.06 -24.12 -11.51
C LYS A 207 7.90 -23.07 -12.23
N LYS A 208 7.25 -22.09 -12.86
CA LYS A 208 7.88 -20.82 -13.22
C LYS A 208 7.41 -19.80 -12.19
N LYS A 209 8.30 -19.20 -11.38
CA LYS A 209 7.87 -18.03 -10.60
C LYS A 209 7.57 -16.90 -11.58
N PRO A 210 6.45 -16.18 -11.43
CA PRO A 210 6.15 -15.05 -12.30
C PRO A 210 7.29 -14.03 -12.24
N LYS A 211 7.55 -13.39 -13.39
CA LYS A 211 8.47 -12.25 -13.50
C LYS A 211 8.11 -11.22 -12.42
N ALA A 212 9.12 -10.61 -11.80
CA ALA A 212 8.86 -9.50 -10.88
C ALA A 212 8.10 -8.41 -11.65
N LYS A 213 6.99 -7.95 -11.09
CA LYS A 213 6.21 -6.86 -11.69
C LYS A 213 7.01 -5.56 -11.65
N GLU A 214 6.89 -4.78 -12.71
CA GLU A 214 7.48 -3.46 -12.82
C GLU A 214 6.48 -2.41 -12.30
N TYR A 215 6.95 -1.49 -11.46
CA TYR A 215 6.13 -0.40 -10.94
C TYR A 215 6.78 0.94 -11.28
N ASN A 216 6.01 1.84 -11.90
CA ASN A 216 6.45 3.18 -12.26
C ASN A 216 5.48 4.22 -11.69
N LEU A 217 6.01 5.23 -11.00
CA LEU A 217 5.23 6.34 -10.44
C LEU A 217 5.47 7.60 -11.27
N PHE A 218 4.39 8.19 -11.75
CA PHE A 218 4.39 9.47 -12.45
C PHE A 218 3.70 10.53 -11.59
N VAL A 219 4.18 11.76 -11.68
CA VAL A 219 3.52 12.95 -11.11
C VAL A 219 3.15 13.85 -12.28
N LYS A 220 1.87 14.20 -12.38
CA LYS A 220 1.29 14.87 -13.54
C LYS A 220 0.53 16.12 -13.12
N ASP A 221 0.61 17.15 -13.96
CA ASP A 221 -0.11 18.42 -13.79
C ASP A 221 -1.52 18.34 -14.39
N LEU A 222 -2.40 19.24 -13.95
CA LEU A 222 -3.77 19.43 -14.48
C LEU A 222 -3.99 20.91 -14.83
N LYS A 223 -3.15 21.45 -15.72
CA LYS A 223 -3.12 22.89 -16.05
C LYS A 223 -3.67 23.18 -17.44
N THR A 224 -3.40 22.30 -18.39
CA THR A 224 -3.81 22.45 -19.79
C THR A 224 -5.05 21.61 -20.08
N LEU A 225 -5.79 21.99 -21.13
CA LEU A 225 -6.96 21.22 -21.56
C LEU A 225 -6.60 19.79 -21.97
N GLU A 226 -5.43 19.59 -22.56
CA GLU A 226 -4.92 18.26 -22.94
C GLU A 226 -4.69 17.37 -21.72
N GLU A 227 -3.98 17.87 -20.70
CA GLU A 227 -3.76 17.14 -19.44
C GLU A 227 -5.07 16.77 -18.74
N ILE A 228 -6.03 17.70 -18.73
CA ILE A 228 -7.36 17.49 -18.14
C ILE A 228 -8.10 16.38 -18.88
N ASN A 229 -8.06 16.38 -20.22
CA ASN A 229 -8.73 15.35 -21.02
C ASN A 229 -8.10 13.97 -20.79
N VAL A 230 -6.77 13.87 -20.77
CA VAL A 230 -6.05 12.62 -20.46
C VAL A 230 -6.45 12.10 -19.08
N TYR A 231 -6.53 12.98 -18.08
CA TYR A 231 -6.95 12.60 -16.73
C TYR A 231 -8.39 12.10 -16.67
N LYS A 232 -9.32 12.77 -17.37
CA LYS A 232 -10.73 12.35 -17.45
C LYS A 232 -10.88 10.99 -18.13
N GLU A 233 -10.14 10.75 -19.21
CA GLU A 233 -10.11 9.46 -19.89
C GLU A 233 -9.56 8.36 -18.98
N LEU A 234 -8.46 8.62 -18.28
CA LEU A 234 -7.90 7.70 -17.29
C LEU A 234 -8.93 7.36 -16.20
N LEU A 235 -9.57 8.37 -15.62
CA LEU A 235 -10.55 8.17 -14.55
C LEU A 235 -11.76 7.35 -15.01
N THR A 236 -12.25 7.63 -16.22
CA THR A 236 -13.37 6.91 -16.83
C THR A 236 -13.01 5.45 -17.11
N ASN A 237 -11.88 5.21 -17.78
CA ASN A 237 -11.49 3.90 -18.27
C ASN A 237 -11.05 2.93 -17.17
N TYR A 238 -10.47 3.43 -16.07
CA TYR A 238 -9.87 2.58 -15.04
C TYR A 238 -10.62 2.58 -13.71
N TRP A 239 -11.42 3.61 -13.40
CA TRP A 239 -12.04 3.80 -12.09
C TRP A 239 -13.49 4.29 -12.14
N CYS A 240 -14.21 3.97 -13.23
CA CYS A 240 -15.66 4.19 -13.36
C CYS A 240 -16.09 5.64 -13.11
N ASN A 241 -15.23 6.60 -13.47
CA ASN A 241 -15.50 8.03 -13.31
C ASN A 241 -15.94 8.43 -11.89
N ASN A 242 -15.22 7.97 -10.87
CA ASN A 242 -15.53 8.28 -9.47
C ASN A 242 -15.57 9.80 -9.22
N VAL A 243 -16.75 10.33 -8.89
CA VAL A 243 -17.03 11.78 -8.74
C VAL A 243 -16.07 12.50 -7.79
N TYR A 244 -15.64 11.88 -6.68
CA TYR A 244 -14.72 12.53 -5.75
C TYR A 244 -13.32 12.78 -6.35
N TYR A 245 -13.06 12.22 -7.52
CA TYR A 245 -11.80 12.31 -8.26
C TYR A 245 -12.00 13.05 -9.59
N THR A 246 -13.20 13.53 -9.95
CA THR A 246 -13.41 14.22 -11.23
C THR A 246 -12.81 15.62 -11.20
N TYR A 247 -12.29 16.10 -12.34
CA TYR A 247 -11.63 17.39 -12.41
C TYR A 247 -12.51 18.53 -11.86
N GLU A 248 -13.81 18.54 -12.15
CA GLU A 248 -14.76 19.56 -11.68
C GLU A 248 -14.89 19.58 -10.16
N TYR A 249 -14.90 18.39 -9.53
CA TYR A 249 -14.92 18.26 -8.08
C TYR A 249 -13.61 18.78 -7.47
N LEU A 250 -12.48 18.36 -8.03
CA LEU A 250 -11.15 18.73 -7.56
C LEU A 250 -10.87 20.23 -7.77
N LYS A 251 -11.30 20.80 -8.89
CA LYS A 251 -11.02 22.20 -9.21
C LYS A 251 -11.78 23.17 -8.31
N TYR A 252 -12.97 22.79 -7.84
CA TYR A 252 -13.76 23.64 -6.95
C TYR A 252 -13.09 23.92 -5.60
N TYR A 253 -12.38 22.93 -5.04
CA TYR A 253 -11.69 23.07 -3.74
C TYR A 253 -10.23 23.56 -3.86
N GLU A 254 -9.77 23.86 -5.07
CA GLU A 254 -8.43 24.42 -5.29
C GLU A 254 -8.42 25.90 -4.89
N ASN A 255 -7.53 26.28 -3.97
CA ASN A 255 -7.34 27.69 -3.62
C ASN A 255 -6.41 28.38 -4.62
N SER A 256 -6.35 29.72 -4.59
CA SER A 256 -5.52 30.52 -5.52
C SER A 256 -4.02 30.21 -5.47
N THR A 257 -3.54 29.66 -4.34
CA THR A 257 -2.14 29.29 -4.12
C THR A 257 -1.84 27.81 -4.35
N ASP A 258 -2.89 27.02 -4.59
CA ASP A 258 -2.78 25.57 -4.76
C ASP A 258 -2.43 25.25 -6.22
N GLU A 259 -1.65 24.20 -6.44
CA GLU A 259 -1.49 23.61 -7.76
C GLU A 259 -2.03 22.18 -7.73
N LEU A 260 -3.13 21.93 -8.44
CA LEU A 260 -3.70 20.61 -8.61
C LEU A 260 -2.82 19.70 -9.48
N ARG A 261 -2.47 18.54 -8.93
CA ARG A 261 -1.66 17.49 -9.55
C ARG A 261 -2.24 16.12 -9.21
N TYR A 262 -1.69 15.08 -9.83
CA TYR A 262 -1.99 13.71 -9.42
C TYR A 262 -0.77 12.79 -9.52
N PHE A 263 -0.72 11.82 -8.61
CA PHE A 263 0.13 10.65 -8.73
C PHE A 263 -0.55 9.60 -9.60
N LEU A 264 0.22 8.97 -10.49
CA LEU A 264 -0.21 7.81 -11.28
C LEU A 264 0.82 6.70 -11.13
N LEU A 265 0.43 5.61 -10.49
CA LEU A 265 1.23 4.39 -10.44
C LEU A 265 0.76 3.42 -11.53
N THR A 266 1.70 2.93 -12.32
CA THR A 266 1.46 1.84 -13.27
C THR A 266 2.11 0.55 -12.80
N GLU A 267 1.42 -0.58 -12.99
CA GLU A 267 1.93 -1.93 -12.79
C GLU A 267 2.08 -2.58 -14.17
N ASP A 268 3.31 -2.96 -14.55
CA ASP A 268 3.66 -3.48 -15.87
C ASP A 268 3.14 -2.60 -17.03
N GLY A 269 3.22 -1.27 -16.85
CA GLY A 269 2.74 -0.26 -17.82
C GLY A 269 1.24 0.02 -17.77
N ILE A 270 0.47 -0.70 -16.95
CA ILE A 270 -0.98 -0.53 -16.84
C ILE A 270 -1.32 0.37 -15.64
N PRO A 271 -2.14 1.43 -15.78
CA PRO A 271 -2.63 2.23 -14.67
C PRO A 271 -3.24 1.37 -13.54
N ALA A 272 -2.68 1.52 -12.34
CA ALA A 272 -3.05 0.72 -11.17
C ALA A 272 -3.62 1.55 -10.03
N THR A 273 -3.03 2.72 -9.77
CA THR A 273 -3.43 3.64 -8.70
C THR A 273 -3.33 5.09 -9.16
N ILE A 274 -4.33 5.90 -8.82
CA ILE A 274 -4.32 7.36 -9.02
C ILE A 274 -4.58 8.08 -7.70
N MET A 275 -3.90 9.19 -7.43
CA MET A 275 -4.17 10.03 -6.25
C MET A 275 -4.01 11.50 -6.59
N PRO A 276 -5.11 12.26 -6.74
CA PRO A 276 -5.07 13.70 -6.88
C PRO A 276 -4.70 14.39 -5.57
N PHE A 277 -3.97 15.49 -5.67
CA PHE A 277 -3.54 16.30 -4.53
C PHE A 277 -3.27 17.74 -4.96
N TYR A 278 -3.34 18.66 -4.00
CA TYR A 278 -2.82 20.01 -4.15
C TYR A 278 -1.41 20.05 -3.58
N ILE A 279 -0.50 20.67 -4.32
CA ILE A 279 0.77 21.12 -3.78
C ILE A 279 0.67 22.60 -3.44
N ARG A 280 1.09 22.98 -2.24
CA ARG A 280 0.89 24.33 -1.70
C ARG A 280 2.23 24.91 -1.26
N LYS A 281 2.55 26.13 -1.71
CA LYS A 281 3.74 26.85 -1.26
C LYS A 281 3.59 27.27 0.20
N ILE A 282 4.67 27.22 0.98
CA ILE A 282 4.67 27.68 2.37
C ILE A 282 5.25 29.09 2.40
N ASP A 283 4.43 30.10 2.70
CA ASP A 283 4.84 31.51 2.56
C ASP A 283 5.98 31.92 3.50
N ALA A 284 6.11 31.25 4.65
CA ALA A 284 7.14 31.53 5.64
C ALA A 284 8.55 31.07 5.22
N ILE A 285 8.69 30.23 4.19
CA ILE A 285 9.99 29.71 3.77
C ILE A 285 10.02 29.40 2.26
N GLU A 286 11.04 29.91 1.58
CA GLU A 286 11.18 29.72 0.14
C GLU A 286 11.47 28.26 -0.23
N ASN A 287 11.01 27.82 -1.40
CA ASN A 287 11.25 26.49 -1.99
C ASN A 287 10.64 25.27 -1.28
N TYR A 288 10.02 25.43 -0.12
CA TYR A 288 9.31 24.36 0.55
C TYR A 288 7.81 24.41 0.31
N LYS A 289 7.22 23.21 0.30
CA LYS A 289 5.81 23.02 -0.02
C LYS A 289 5.21 21.99 0.93
N ASP A 290 3.90 21.96 0.98
CA ASP A 290 3.17 20.87 1.59
C ASP A 290 2.14 20.31 0.61
N VAL A 291 1.64 19.11 0.94
CA VAL A 291 0.68 18.40 0.12
C VAL A 291 -0.60 18.17 0.91
N ILE A 292 -1.74 18.37 0.24
CA ILE A 292 -3.04 18.06 0.83
C ILE A 292 -3.94 17.43 -0.23
N THR A 293 -4.72 16.41 0.14
CA THR A 293 -5.78 15.95 -0.77
C THR A 293 -6.97 16.89 -0.74
N PRO A 294 -7.80 16.93 -1.79
CA PRO A 294 -9.03 17.72 -1.81
C PRO A 294 -9.98 17.41 -0.65
N TYR A 295 -10.92 18.31 -0.39
CA TYR A 295 -11.94 18.08 0.62
C TYR A 295 -12.86 16.92 0.20
N GLY A 296 -13.40 16.16 1.16
CA GLY A 296 -14.19 14.96 0.89
C GLY A 296 -13.38 13.66 0.90
N TYR A 297 -13.81 12.66 0.12
CA TYR A 297 -13.18 11.34 0.07
C TYR A 297 -12.06 11.28 -0.98
N GLY A 298 -10.81 11.43 -0.55
CA GLY A 298 -9.61 11.35 -1.39
C GLY A 298 -8.75 10.11 -1.11
N GLY A 299 -7.44 10.31 -1.14
CA GLY A 299 -6.43 9.24 -1.02
C GLY A 299 -6.19 8.48 -2.33
N PRO A 300 -5.47 7.35 -2.30
CA PRO A 300 -5.23 6.57 -3.51
C PRO A 300 -6.50 5.83 -3.96
N LEU A 301 -6.83 5.95 -5.23
CA LEU A 301 -7.88 5.19 -5.89
C LEU A 301 -7.23 4.06 -6.68
N CYS A 302 -7.44 2.83 -6.23
CA CYS A 302 -6.93 1.63 -6.90
C CYS A 302 -8.09 0.78 -7.39
N LYS A 303 -7.88 0.05 -8.49
CA LYS A 303 -8.87 -0.91 -9.01
C LYS A 303 -9.19 -2.02 -8.00
N ASP A 304 -8.20 -2.39 -7.19
CA ASP A 304 -8.33 -3.37 -6.10
C ASP A 304 -7.45 -2.95 -4.91
N CYS A 305 -7.97 -2.02 -4.09
CA CYS A 305 -7.29 -1.52 -2.90
C CYS A 305 -7.07 -2.61 -1.83
N SER A 306 -7.72 -3.77 -1.93
CA SER A 306 -7.56 -4.87 -0.99
C SER A 306 -6.19 -5.57 -1.13
N LYS A 307 -5.52 -5.40 -2.27
CA LYS A 307 -4.16 -5.91 -2.50
C LYS A 307 -3.13 -5.01 -1.82
N THR A 308 -2.80 -5.33 -0.57
CA THR A 308 -1.81 -4.61 0.27
C THR A 308 -0.50 -4.27 -0.44
N LYS A 309 -0.04 -5.10 -1.39
CA LYS A 309 1.20 -4.88 -2.15
C LYS A 309 1.19 -3.62 -3.03
N ILE A 310 0.10 -3.31 -3.73
CA ILE A 310 0.09 -2.14 -4.63
C ILE A 310 0.21 -0.84 -3.84
N LEU A 311 -0.51 -0.74 -2.71
CA LEU A 311 -0.45 0.41 -1.82
C LEU A 311 0.92 0.53 -1.14
N ASN A 312 1.57 -0.59 -0.79
CA ASN A 312 2.96 -0.56 -0.30
C ASN A 312 3.92 0.07 -1.31
N HIS A 313 3.85 -0.36 -2.57
CA HIS A 313 4.68 0.21 -3.64
C HIS A 313 4.33 1.68 -3.88
N PHE A 314 3.03 2.01 -3.93
CA PHE A 314 2.55 3.37 -4.09
C PHE A 314 3.13 4.32 -3.03
N TRP A 315 2.92 4.03 -1.74
CA TRP A 315 3.39 4.89 -0.66
C TRP A 315 4.91 4.98 -0.61
N SER A 316 5.63 3.87 -0.81
CA SER A 316 7.09 3.90 -0.85
C SER A 316 7.64 4.81 -1.95
N MET A 317 7.02 4.81 -3.14
CA MET A 317 7.45 5.65 -4.25
C MET A 317 7.03 7.11 -4.05
N VAL A 318 5.84 7.36 -3.48
CA VAL A 318 5.37 8.70 -3.12
C VAL A 318 6.28 9.33 -2.06
N ASP A 319 6.65 8.59 -1.01
CA ASP A 319 7.56 9.07 0.03
C ASP A 319 8.95 9.39 -0.56
N SER A 320 9.44 8.57 -1.50
CA SER A 320 10.69 8.87 -2.20
C SER A 320 10.58 10.15 -3.04
N TRP A 321 9.43 10.39 -3.68
CA TRP A 321 9.18 11.62 -4.42
C TRP A 321 9.12 12.83 -3.49
N TYR A 322 8.42 12.76 -2.35
CA TYR A 322 8.35 13.85 -1.37
C TYR A 322 9.73 14.29 -0.86
N ASN A 323 10.58 13.33 -0.50
CA ASN A 323 11.95 13.62 -0.05
C ASN A 323 12.81 14.35 -1.10
N LYS A 324 12.54 14.13 -2.40
CA LYS A 324 13.28 14.77 -3.50
C LYS A 324 12.71 16.12 -3.93
N ASN A 325 11.54 16.52 -3.43
CA ASN A 325 10.79 17.67 -3.92
C ASN A 325 10.45 18.69 -2.82
N ASN A 326 11.25 18.74 -1.74
CA ASN A 326 11.13 19.70 -0.65
C ASN A 326 9.72 19.76 -0.03
N ILE A 327 9.06 18.61 0.10
CA ILE A 327 7.78 18.53 0.79
C ILE A 327 8.03 18.44 2.30
N VAL A 328 7.36 19.31 3.06
CA VAL A 328 7.48 19.39 4.52
C VAL A 328 6.51 18.42 5.19
N SER A 329 5.25 18.44 4.76
CA SER A 329 4.20 17.58 5.32
C SER A 329 3.12 17.23 4.29
N GLU A 330 2.34 16.19 4.61
CA GLU A 330 1.20 15.73 3.83
C GLU A 330 -0.02 15.55 4.74
N PHE A 331 -1.18 16.07 4.32
CA PHE A 331 -2.48 15.78 4.91
C PHE A 331 -3.40 15.05 3.91
N VAL A 332 -3.87 13.86 4.27
CA VAL A 332 -4.72 13.02 3.40
C VAL A 332 -6.10 12.83 4.04
N ARG A 333 -7.16 12.98 3.24
CA ARG A 333 -8.52 12.56 3.58
C ARG A 333 -8.81 11.27 2.83
N PHE A 334 -8.93 10.15 3.52
CA PHE A 334 -9.09 8.84 2.88
C PHE A 334 -10.54 8.57 2.50
N ASN A 335 -10.74 7.60 1.61
CA ASN A 335 -12.05 7.10 1.25
C ASN A 335 -12.47 5.97 2.22
N LEU A 336 -13.76 5.65 2.22
CA LEU A 336 -14.40 4.64 3.07
C LEU A 336 -14.22 3.20 2.57
N ASN A 337 -13.32 2.97 1.60
CA ASN A 337 -13.06 1.68 0.98
C ASN A 337 -11.74 1.02 1.43
N GLY A 338 -11.11 1.55 2.48
CA GLY A 338 -9.86 1.01 3.01
C GLY A 338 -8.60 1.48 2.29
N ASN A 339 -8.66 2.54 1.48
CA ASN A 339 -7.48 3.06 0.77
C ASN A 339 -6.42 3.73 1.66
N HIS A 340 -6.64 3.78 2.98
CA HIS A 340 -5.65 4.19 3.98
C HIS A 340 -4.68 3.07 4.37
N VAL A 341 -4.94 1.83 3.95
CA VAL A 341 -4.09 0.68 4.31
C VAL A 341 -2.65 0.92 3.83
N ASN A 342 -1.70 0.60 4.70
CA ASN A 342 -0.26 0.81 4.50
C ASN A 342 0.17 2.27 4.31
N TYR A 343 -0.68 3.23 4.73
CA TYR A 343 -0.25 4.61 4.85
C TYR A 343 0.98 4.71 5.75
N THR A 344 1.98 5.44 5.30
CA THR A 344 3.29 5.53 5.96
C THR A 344 3.39 6.66 6.98
N GLY A 345 2.35 7.51 7.07
CA GLY A 345 2.23 8.52 8.12
C GLY A 345 1.36 8.05 9.30
N GLU A 346 0.99 8.99 10.16
CA GLU A 346 0.05 8.77 11.25
C GLU A 346 -1.39 8.76 10.72
N LEU A 347 -2.12 7.71 11.05
CA LEU A 347 -3.53 7.56 10.68
C LEU A 347 -4.42 7.90 11.88
N SER A 348 -5.41 8.76 11.68
CA SER A 348 -6.37 9.12 12.73
C SER A 348 -7.81 8.83 12.30
N ALA A 349 -8.50 8.01 13.09
CA ALA A 349 -9.93 7.80 12.97
C ALA A 349 -10.65 9.12 13.27
N THR A 350 -11.42 9.63 12.31
CA THR A 350 -11.99 10.98 12.39
C THR A 350 -13.48 10.94 12.71
N LEU A 351 -14.28 10.19 11.95
CA LEU A 351 -15.73 10.11 12.15
C LEU A 351 -16.29 8.74 11.73
N ARG A 352 -17.28 8.24 12.48
CA ARG A 352 -18.12 7.12 12.04
C ARG A 352 -19.14 7.57 10.99
N ASN A 353 -19.22 6.81 9.91
CA ASN A 353 -20.13 7.03 8.81
C ASN A 353 -21.09 5.85 8.68
N VAL A 354 -22.37 6.13 8.53
CA VAL A 354 -23.38 5.10 8.34
C VAL A 354 -23.25 4.54 6.93
N LYS A 355 -22.87 3.25 6.84
CA LYS A 355 -22.81 2.47 5.62
C LYS A 355 -23.90 1.41 5.64
N GLY A 356 -25.02 1.71 4.99
CA GLY A 356 -26.12 0.77 4.87
C GLY A 356 -25.88 -0.27 3.79
N THR A 357 -26.21 -1.53 4.06
CA THR A 357 -26.32 -2.59 3.06
C THR A 357 -27.76 -2.63 2.55
N VAL A 358 -27.93 -2.30 1.27
CA VAL A 358 -29.22 -2.37 0.58
C VAL A 358 -29.61 -3.85 0.43
N LYS A 359 -30.86 -4.19 0.74
CA LYS A 359 -31.34 -5.59 0.70
C LYS A 359 -31.76 -5.98 -0.72
N GLU A 360 -31.96 -7.28 -0.94
CA GLU A 360 -32.26 -7.82 -2.28
C GLU A 360 -33.70 -7.53 -2.75
N ASN A 361 -34.61 -7.27 -1.81
CA ASN A 361 -36.02 -6.98 -2.11
C ASN A 361 -36.60 -5.98 -1.09
N ASP A 362 -37.75 -5.40 -1.44
CA ASP A 362 -38.42 -4.36 -0.66
C ASP A 362 -38.91 -4.86 0.71
N GLU A 363 -39.28 -6.13 0.84
CA GLU A 363 -39.76 -6.72 2.09
C GLU A 363 -38.62 -6.81 3.13
N ASP A 364 -37.48 -7.34 2.72
CA ASP A 364 -36.27 -7.40 3.55
C ASP A 364 -35.76 -6.00 3.88
N GLN A 365 -35.80 -5.07 2.92
CA GLN A 365 -35.42 -3.69 3.16
C GLN A 365 -36.36 -3.02 4.19
N TRP A 366 -37.66 -3.29 4.11
CA TRP A 366 -38.67 -2.76 5.02
C TRP A 366 -38.53 -3.30 6.46
N THR A 367 -38.23 -4.59 6.60
CA THR A 367 -37.99 -5.21 7.92
C THR A 367 -36.66 -4.76 8.53
N ALA A 368 -35.65 -4.45 7.71
CA ALA A 368 -34.35 -3.93 8.15
C ALA A 368 -34.42 -2.54 8.80
N PHE A 369 -35.41 -1.71 8.43
CA PHE A 369 -35.60 -0.40 9.04
C PHE A 369 -35.88 -0.47 10.55
N SER A 370 -35.59 0.60 11.27
CA SER A 370 -36.09 0.74 12.63
C SER A 370 -37.61 0.98 12.65
N THR A 371 -38.26 0.65 13.78
CA THR A 371 -39.68 0.94 13.99
C THR A 371 -40.00 2.43 13.83
N LYS A 372 -39.05 3.31 14.21
CA LYS A 372 -39.18 4.76 14.04
C LYS A 372 -39.31 5.16 12.58
N VAL A 373 -38.45 4.64 11.70
CA VAL A 373 -38.48 4.94 10.26
C VAL A 373 -39.80 4.45 9.64
N ARG A 374 -40.23 3.23 9.93
CA ARG A 374 -41.53 2.70 9.43
C ARG A 374 -42.72 3.54 9.87
N ASN A 375 -42.73 3.99 11.13
CA ASN A 375 -43.82 4.83 11.65
C ASN A 375 -43.81 6.24 11.03
N ASN A 376 -42.62 6.82 10.82
CA ASN A 376 -42.47 8.11 10.16
C ASN A 376 -42.90 8.04 8.69
N TYR A 377 -42.55 6.96 7.99
CA TYR A 377 -42.97 6.72 6.61
C TYR A 377 -44.50 6.62 6.48
N ARG A 378 -45.17 5.81 7.32
CA ARG A 378 -46.65 5.75 7.33
C ARG A 378 -47.29 7.09 7.67
N LYS A 379 -46.66 7.89 8.55
CA LYS A 379 -47.12 9.25 8.84
C LYS A 379 -47.03 10.13 7.59
N ALA A 380 -45.94 10.03 6.83
CA ALA A 380 -45.78 10.77 5.58
C ALA A 380 -46.82 10.39 4.53
N GLU A 381 -47.13 9.09 4.39
CA GLU A 381 -48.21 8.61 3.50
C GLU A 381 -49.58 9.20 3.90
N LYS A 382 -49.88 9.26 5.20
CA LYS A 382 -51.11 9.89 5.70
C LYS A 382 -51.17 11.40 5.39
N HIS A 383 -50.03 12.06 5.21
CA HIS A 383 -49.96 13.46 4.77
C HIS A 383 -49.89 13.59 3.24
N GLU A 384 -50.05 12.50 2.50
CA GLU A 384 -50.09 12.47 1.02
C GLU A 384 -48.82 13.03 0.38
N LEU A 385 -47.66 12.67 0.95
CA LEU A 385 -46.39 13.01 0.32
C LEU A 385 -46.17 12.18 -0.94
N THR A 386 -45.62 12.82 -1.97
CA THR A 386 -45.24 12.15 -3.23
C THR A 386 -43.73 12.24 -3.44
N PHE A 387 -43.19 11.37 -4.29
CA PHE A 387 -41.76 11.24 -4.54
C PHE A 387 -41.46 11.31 -6.03
N LYS A 388 -40.34 11.95 -6.38
CA LYS A 388 -39.74 11.87 -7.70
C LYS A 388 -38.22 11.88 -7.59
N LEU A 389 -37.59 11.01 -8.37
CA LEU A 389 -36.15 10.92 -8.53
C LEU A 389 -35.82 11.30 -9.98
N TYR A 390 -34.79 12.12 -10.16
CA TYR A 390 -34.35 12.64 -11.45
C TYR A 390 -32.93 12.13 -11.72
N GLU A 391 -32.69 11.55 -12.90
CA GLU A 391 -31.39 11.01 -13.32
C GLU A 391 -31.03 11.41 -14.75
N GLY A 392 -29.73 11.44 -15.06
CA GLY A 392 -29.24 11.75 -16.40
C GLY A 392 -29.84 13.05 -16.94
N ASN A 393 -30.43 12.97 -18.13
CA ASN A 393 -31.02 14.12 -18.82
C ASN A 393 -32.26 14.70 -18.13
N GLU A 394 -32.85 14.01 -17.14
CA GLU A 394 -33.96 14.56 -16.36
C GLU A 394 -33.50 15.62 -15.34
N ILE A 395 -32.21 15.64 -14.99
CA ILE A 395 -31.63 16.64 -14.09
C ILE A 395 -31.37 17.94 -14.87
N THR A 396 -32.44 18.68 -15.13
CA THR A 396 -32.37 20.00 -15.80
C THR A 396 -31.92 21.10 -14.83
N ASP A 397 -31.50 22.26 -15.36
CA ASP A 397 -31.16 23.47 -14.58
C ASP A 397 -32.28 23.86 -13.59
N SER A 398 -33.54 23.70 -13.98
CA SER A 398 -34.69 23.96 -13.12
C SER A 398 -34.78 22.97 -11.94
N VAL A 399 -34.43 21.70 -12.19
CA VAL A 399 -34.37 20.68 -11.13
C VAL A 399 -33.24 21.01 -10.15
N ILE A 400 -32.06 21.42 -10.66
CA ILE A 400 -30.91 21.85 -9.85
C ILE A 400 -31.25 23.10 -9.05
N GLU A 401 -31.86 24.11 -9.66
CA GLU A 401 -32.27 25.35 -9.00
C GLU A 401 -33.25 25.09 -7.85
N ASN A 402 -34.25 24.23 -8.07
CA ASN A 402 -35.21 23.88 -7.02
C ASN A 402 -34.57 23.08 -5.88
N PHE A 403 -33.60 22.20 -6.17
CA PHE A 403 -32.77 21.55 -5.15
C PHE A 403 -31.97 22.59 -4.35
N HIS A 404 -31.28 23.49 -5.06
CA HIS A 404 -30.43 24.52 -4.47
C HIS A 404 -31.21 25.44 -3.52
N LYS A 405 -32.41 25.87 -3.89
CA LYS A 405 -33.29 26.67 -3.02
C LYS A 405 -33.58 25.97 -1.68
N VAL A 406 -34.00 24.71 -1.70
CA VAL A 406 -34.29 23.94 -0.48
C VAL A 406 -33.02 23.69 0.34
N TYR A 407 -31.89 23.50 -0.33
CA TYR A 407 -30.58 23.34 0.29
C TYR A 407 -30.15 24.61 1.04
N ILE A 408 -30.21 25.78 0.40
CA ILE A 408 -29.85 27.07 1.01
C ILE A 408 -30.78 27.39 2.19
N GLU A 409 -32.11 27.22 2.03
CA GLU A 409 -33.07 27.37 3.15
C GLU A 409 -32.70 26.49 4.37
N THR A 410 -32.10 25.32 4.12
CA THR A 410 -31.64 24.42 5.19
C THR A 410 -30.35 24.90 5.84
N MET A 411 -29.42 25.43 5.06
CA MET A 411 -28.16 26.01 5.57
C MET A 411 -28.45 27.24 6.43
N ASP A 412 -29.32 28.14 5.95
CA ASP A 412 -29.77 29.33 6.68
C ASP A 412 -30.36 28.95 8.04
N ARG A 413 -31.31 28.00 8.04
CA ARG A 413 -31.97 27.53 9.26
C ARG A 413 -30.99 26.93 10.28
N ASN A 414 -29.92 26.29 9.82
CA ASN A 414 -28.92 25.66 10.68
C ASN A 414 -27.79 26.61 11.08
N ASN A 415 -27.80 27.87 10.64
CA ASN A 415 -26.68 28.81 10.78
C ASN A 415 -25.35 28.17 10.36
N ALA A 416 -25.34 27.53 9.18
CA ALA A 416 -24.17 26.82 8.69
C ALA A 416 -22.98 27.76 8.49
N LYS A 417 -21.75 27.22 8.52
CA LYS A 417 -20.55 27.98 8.14
C LYS A 417 -20.56 28.31 6.65
N GLU A 418 -19.91 29.41 6.26
CA GLU A 418 -19.84 29.89 4.87
C GLU A 418 -19.38 28.83 3.86
N ILE A 419 -18.43 27.97 4.24
CA ILE A 419 -17.97 26.80 3.48
C ILE A 419 -19.09 25.86 3.01
N TYR A 420 -20.24 25.83 3.69
CA TYR A 420 -21.39 25.00 3.30
C TYR A 420 -22.37 25.72 2.35
N TYR A 421 -22.16 26.99 1.99
CA TYR A 421 -23.00 27.71 1.03
C TYR A 421 -22.46 27.53 -0.38
N PHE A 422 -22.67 26.35 -0.97
CA PHE A 422 -22.27 26.09 -2.34
C PHE A 422 -23.11 26.93 -3.34
N PRO A 423 -22.47 27.60 -4.31
CA PRO A 423 -23.19 28.35 -5.34
C PRO A 423 -23.92 27.38 -6.29
N LYS A 424 -25.02 27.83 -6.90
CA LYS A 424 -25.76 27.02 -7.89
C LYS A 424 -24.84 26.47 -9.00
N GLN A 425 -23.95 27.33 -9.51
CA GLN A 425 -23.01 27.01 -10.57
C GLN A 425 -22.10 25.82 -10.24
N TYR A 426 -21.78 25.60 -8.96
CA TYR A 426 -21.01 24.44 -8.54
C TYR A 426 -21.76 23.14 -8.87
N PHE A 427 -23.05 23.08 -8.56
CA PHE A 427 -23.89 21.92 -8.85
C PHE A 427 -24.08 21.72 -10.36
N GLU A 428 -24.34 22.79 -11.10
CA GLU A 428 -24.50 22.73 -12.56
C GLU A 428 -23.22 22.20 -13.22
N ASN A 429 -22.06 22.75 -12.88
CA ASN A 429 -20.78 22.30 -13.44
C ASN A 429 -20.50 20.83 -13.10
N LEU A 430 -20.70 20.44 -11.84
CA LEU A 430 -20.38 19.10 -11.37
C LEU A 430 -21.31 18.04 -11.98
N ILE A 431 -22.63 18.31 -12.03
CA ILE A 431 -23.64 17.38 -12.55
C ILE A 431 -23.56 17.28 -14.07
N HIS A 432 -23.47 18.39 -14.79
CA HIS A 432 -23.43 18.36 -16.26
C HIS A 432 -22.16 17.70 -16.80
N ALA A 433 -21.04 17.82 -16.09
CA ALA A 433 -19.82 17.10 -16.45
C ALA A 433 -19.89 15.59 -16.15
N ASN A 434 -20.83 15.14 -15.32
CA ASN A 434 -20.93 13.76 -14.84
C ASN A 434 -22.39 13.26 -14.80
N PRO A 435 -23.14 13.31 -15.93
CA PRO A 435 -24.60 13.16 -15.93
C PRO A 435 -25.10 11.79 -15.43
N ASN A 436 -24.28 10.74 -15.58
CA ASN A 436 -24.62 9.37 -15.15
C ASN A 436 -24.20 9.05 -13.71
N SER A 437 -23.63 10.02 -12.99
CA SER A 437 -23.07 9.83 -11.65
C SER A 437 -23.88 10.50 -10.55
N PHE A 438 -25.07 11.02 -10.88
CA PHE A 438 -25.92 11.74 -9.95
C PHE A 438 -27.40 11.38 -10.09
N ALA A 439 -28.11 11.43 -8.98
CA ALA A 439 -29.56 11.54 -8.93
C ALA A 439 -29.96 12.70 -8.01
N ILE A 440 -31.06 13.38 -8.33
CA ILE A 440 -31.72 14.32 -7.41
C ILE A 440 -33.05 13.71 -6.99
N ALA A 441 -33.18 13.37 -5.71
CA ALA A 441 -34.40 12.84 -5.14
C ALA A 441 -35.17 13.96 -4.43
N LYS A 442 -36.49 14.00 -4.63
CA LYS A 442 -37.38 15.01 -4.03
C LYS A 442 -38.65 14.38 -3.50
N SER A 443 -39.05 14.80 -2.30
CA SER A 443 -40.38 14.56 -1.76
C SER A 443 -41.20 15.84 -1.83
N TYR A 444 -42.48 15.72 -2.14
CA TYR A 444 -43.38 16.83 -2.36
C TYR A 444 -44.55 16.78 -1.40
N LYS A 445 -44.99 17.96 -0.97
CA LYS A 445 -46.29 18.16 -0.34
C LYS A 445 -47.00 19.26 -1.12
N ASP A 446 -48.18 18.95 -1.65
CA ASP A 446 -49.01 19.87 -2.44
C ASP A 446 -48.23 20.50 -3.62
N ASN A 447 -47.51 19.66 -4.37
CA ASN A 447 -46.61 20.02 -5.49
C ASN A 447 -45.40 20.90 -5.15
N ILE A 448 -45.15 21.15 -3.86
CA ILE A 448 -43.98 21.89 -3.39
C ILE A 448 -42.96 20.91 -2.84
N ALA A 449 -41.71 21.00 -3.32
CA ALA A 449 -40.60 20.21 -2.79
C ALA A 449 -40.42 20.48 -1.28
N ALA A 450 -40.61 19.44 -0.48
CA ALA A 450 -40.55 19.46 0.97
C ALA A 450 -39.18 19.00 1.50
N SER A 451 -38.59 17.97 0.90
CA SER A 451 -37.23 17.52 1.15
C SER A 451 -36.53 17.17 -0.16
N VAL A 452 -35.22 17.37 -0.21
CA VAL A 452 -34.37 17.09 -1.36
C VAL A 452 -33.08 16.39 -0.93
N GLU A 453 -32.54 15.51 -1.77
CA GLU A 453 -31.25 14.87 -1.57
C GLU A 453 -30.56 14.70 -2.93
N LEU A 454 -29.35 15.25 -3.06
CA LEU A 454 -28.43 15.01 -4.15
C LEU A 454 -27.62 13.76 -3.81
N VAL A 455 -27.76 12.73 -4.64
CA VAL A 455 -27.13 11.43 -4.45
C VAL A 455 -26.02 11.26 -5.48
N ILE A 456 -24.81 10.94 -5.04
CA ILE A 456 -23.75 10.49 -5.94
C ILE A 456 -23.93 9.00 -6.17
N ILE A 457 -23.94 8.59 -7.43
CA ILE A 457 -24.00 7.20 -7.87
C ILE A 457 -22.60 6.80 -8.32
N ASN A 458 -21.99 5.85 -7.61
CA ASN A 458 -20.71 5.27 -7.99
C ASN A 458 -20.83 3.74 -8.03
N ASN A 459 -21.03 3.21 -9.23
CA ASN A 459 -21.23 1.79 -9.49
C ASN A 459 -22.38 1.24 -8.60
N ASN A 460 -22.05 0.38 -7.64
CA ASN A 460 -23.01 -0.26 -6.74
C ASN A 460 -23.17 0.47 -5.40
N THR A 461 -22.59 1.67 -5.25
CA THR A 461 -22.65 2.45 -4.01
C THR A 461 -23.27 3.81 -4.26
N LEU A 462 -24.26 4.15 -3.44
CA LEU A 462 -24.87 5.47 -3.37
C LEU A 462 -24.22 6.26 -2.23
N TYR A 463 -24.05 7.56 -2.41
CA TYR A 463 -23.63 8.48 -1.34
C TYR A 463 -24.66 9.60 -1.22
N ALA A 464 -25.22 9.77 -0.02
CA ALA A 464 -26.03 10.94 0.31
C ALA A 464 -25.08 12.13 0.39
N PHE A 465 -24.97 12.89 -0.71
CA PHE A 465 -23.95 13.92 -0.82
C PHE A 465 -24.37 15.19 -0.09
N LEU A 466 -25.47 15.81 -0.52
CA LEU A 466 -26.01 17.03 0.08
C LEU A 466 -27.54 16.99 0.03
N GLY A 467 -28.21 17.59 1.00
CA GLY A 467 -29.66 17.57 1.06
C GLY A 467 -30.23 18.66 1.94
N GLY A 468 -31.53 18.84 1.86
CA GLY A 468 -32.24 19.88 2.59
C GLY A 468 -33.69 19.50 2.85
N THR A 469 -34.27 20.08 3.89
CA THR A 469 -35.68 19.86 4.25
C THR A 469 -36.26 21.15 4.80
N ARG A 470 -37.42 21.54 4.25
CA ARG A 470 -38.14 22.74 4.66
C ARG A 470 -38.83 22.53 6.01
N ALA A 471 -38.60 23.45 6.94
CA ALA A 471 -39.12 23.37 8.30
C ALA A 471 -40.65 23.25 8.38
N LYS A 472 -41.37 23.97 7.51
CA LYS A 472 -42.84 23.97 7.46
C LYS A 472 -43.47 22.59 7.21
N TYR A 473 -42.70 21.61 6.72
CA TYR A 473 -43.18 20.26 6.45
C TYR A 473 -42.65 19.20 7.43
N PHE A 474 -41.92 19.58 8.48
CA PHE A 474 -41.31 18.61 9.40
C PHE A 474 -42.33 17.67 10.05
N GLU A 475 -43.55 18.16 10.31
CA GLU A 475 -44.63 17.34 10.86
C GLU A 475 -45.01 16.17 9.95
N CYS A 476 -44.86 16.34 8.64
CA CYS A 476 -45.17 15.33 7.62
C CYS A 476 -44.04 14.30 7.41
N ARG A 477 -42.89 14.43 8.10
CA ARG A 477 -41.72 13.53 7.98
C ARG A 477 -41.17 13.35 6.54
N PRO A 478 -40.97 14.43 5.76
CA PRO A 478 -40.59 14.34 4.35
C PRO A 478 -39.20 13.76 4.09
N ASN A 479 -38.27 13.87 5.04
CA ASN A 479 -36.91 13.33 4.90
C ASN A 479 -36.87 11.80 5.12
N ASP A 480 -37.61 11.29 6.11
CA ASP A 480 -37.76 9.84 6.31
C ASP A 480 -38.43 9.19 5.11
N PHE A 481 -39.50 9.82 4.60
CA PHE A 481 -40.18 9.39 3.38
C PHE A 481 -39.22 9.36 2.17
N LEU A 482 -38.53 10.48 1.93
CA LEU A 482 -37.56 10.61 0.84
C LEU A 482 -36.52 9.48 0.83
N ARG A 483 -35.90 9.19 1.98
CA ARG A 483 -34.84 8.18 2.07
C ARG A 483 -35.33 6.76 1.94
N VAL A 484 -36.54 6.45 2.41
CA VAL A 484 -37.16 5.14 2.16
C VAL A 484 -37.43 4.96 0.67
N GLU A 485 -37.94 5.97 -0.02
CA GLU A 485 -38.17 5.93 -1.47
C GLU A 485 -36.87 5.80 -2.28
N ILE A 486 -35.80 6.51 -1.89
CA ILE A 486 -34.46 6.32 -2.47
C ILE A 486 -33.99 4.87 -2.28
N LEU A 487 -34.26 4.26 -1.13
CA LEU A 487 -33.86 2.88 -0.87
C LEU A 487 -34.67 1.86 -1.66
N LYS A 488 -35.98 2.07 -1.87
CA LYS A 488 -36.77 1.25 -2.80
C LYS A 488 -36.21 1.33 -4.22
N TRP A 489 -35.89 2.54 -4.69
CA TRP A 489 -35.21 2.72 -5.97
C TRP A 489 -33.85 2.01 -5.99
N ALA A 490 -33.08 2.09 -4.91
CA ALA A 490 -31.77 1.42 -4.81
C ALA A 490 -31.87 -0.11 -4.90
N VAL A 491 -32.92 -0.71 -4.30
CA VAL A 491 -33.22 -2.15 -4.43
C VAL A 491 -33.50 -2.50 -5.89
N GLN A 492 -34.37 -1.73 -6.56
CA GLN A 492 -34.73 -1.95 -7.97
C GLN A 492 -33.53 -1.81 -8.92
N GLN A 493 -32.58 -0.94 -8.59
CA GLN A 493 -31.34 -0.73 -9.35
C GLN A 493 -30.17 -1.60 -8.89
N GLU A 494 -30.44 -2.63 -8.07
CA GLU A 494 -29.46 -3.60 -7.57
C GLU A 494 -28.22 -2.96 -6.92
N LYS A 495 -28.41 -1.81 -6.26
CA LYS A 495 -27.34 -1.16 -5.51
C LYS A 495 -27.00 -2.00 -4.28
N LYS A 496 -25.73 -1.98 -3.88
CA LYS A 496 -25.24 -2.76 -2.73
C LYS A 496 -25.18 -1.94 -1.45
N PHE A 497 -24.78 -0.68 -1.57
CA PHE A 497 -24.53 0.16 -0.40
C PHE A 497 -25.16 1.55 -0.54
N TYR A 498 -25.64 2.09 0.58
CA TYR A 498 -25.99 3.50 0.70
C TYR A 498 -25.22 4.15 1.86
N ILE A 499 -24.28 5.04 1.53
CA ILE A 499 -23.49 5.80 2.49
C ILE A 499 -24.25 7.08 2.86
N LEU A 500 -24.79 7.13 4.08
CA LEU A 500 -25.48 8.32 4.59
C LEU A 500 -24.51 9.34 5.21
N GLY A 501 -23.24 8.98 5.34
CA GLY A 501 -22.21 9.78 5.99
C GLY A 501 -22.33 9.79 7.52
N GLY A 502 -21.53 10.64 8.17
CA GLY A 502 -21.45 10.78 9.63
C GLY A 502 -22.27 11.93 10.20
N GLY A 503 -22.07 12.16 11.50
CA GLY A 503 -22.50 13.38 12.20
C GLY A 503 -21.48 14.51 12.09
N LEU A 504 -21.70 15.62 12.80
CA LEU A 504 -20.69 16.64 13.06
C LEU A 504 -19.66 16.16 14.10
N LYS A 505 -20.13 15.34 15.04
CA LYS A 505 -19.32 14.58 16.00
C LYS A 505 -19.86 13.16 16.07
N ASP A 506 -19.03 12.24 16.54
CA ASP A 506 -19.45 10.86 16.78
C ASP A 506 -20.65 10.80 17.74
N ASP A 507 -21.63 9.94 17.41
CA ASP A 507 -22.87 9.71 18.15
C ASP A 507 -23.81 10.92 18.35
N ASP A 508 -23.64 11.99 17.58
CA ASP A 508 -24.54 13.15 17.62
C ASP A 508 -25.95 12.86 17.05
N GLY A 509 -26.83 13.86 17.14
CA GLY A 509 -28.21 13.74 16.65
C GLY A 509 -28.30 13.49 15.14
N LEU A 510 -27.37 14.03 14.35
CA LEU A 510 -27.34 13.86 12.90
C LEU A 510 -26.96 12.43 12.54
N TYR A 511 -25.91 11.89 13.16
CA TYR A 511 -25.53 10.48 13.04
C TYR A 511 -26.68 9.56 13.44
N LYS A 512 -27.30 9.77 14.62
CA LYS A 512 -28.42 8.94 15.10
C LYS A 512 -29.62 8.97 14.13
N SER A 513 -29.90 10.12 13.52
CA SER A 513 -30.96 10.26 12.51
C SER A 513 -30.72 9.44 11.24
N LYS A 514 -29.46 9.15 10.91
CA LYS A 514 -29.06 8.33 9.76
C LYS A 514 -28.98 6.85 10.14
N LYS A 515 -28.48 6.55 11.33
CA LYS A 515 -28.30 5.18 11.82
C LYS A 515 -29.61 4.41 11.92
N VAL A 516 -30.73 5.09 12.19
CA VAL A 516 -32.07 4.47 12.28
C VAL A 516 -32.57 3.83 10.98
N PHE A 517 -31.99 4.14 9.83
CA PHE A 517 -32.27 3.47 8.56
C PHE A 517 -31.52 2.13 8.44
N PHE A 518 -30.36 2.00 9.09
CA PHE A 518 -29.51 0.82 9.06
C PHE A 518 -29.07 0.43 10.49
N PRO A 519 -30.03 0.12 11.39
CA PRO A 519 -29.75 -0.04 12.81
C PRO A 519 -28.87 -1.27 13.13
N LYS A 520 -28.84 -2.26 12.23
CA LYS A 520 -28.12 -3.54 12.40
C LYS A 520 -26.82 -3.62 11.60
N ASP A 521 -26.59 -2.73 10.64
CA ASP A 521 -25.40 -2.78 9.80
C ASP A 521 -24.22 -2.11 10.52
N ASP A 522 -22.99 -2.53 10.25
CA ASP A 522 -21.80 -1.89 10.81
C ASP A 522 -21.52 -0.52 10.17
N ASP A 523 -20.96 0.39 10.96
CA ASP A 523 -20.47 1.65 10.42
C ASP A 523 -19.12 1.49 9.72
N VAL A 524 -18.77 2.47 8.90
CA VAL A 524 -17.43 2.61 8.33
C VAL A 524 -16.73 3.84 8.90
N ILE A 525 -15.46 3.70 9.22
CA ILE A 525 -14.66 4.78 9.80
C ILE A 525 -14.03 5.60 8.67
N PHE A 526 -14.22 6.92 8.73
CA PHE A 526 -13.50 7.89 7.91
C PHE A 526 -12.16 8.21 8.57
N TYR A 527 -11.09 8.07 7.81
CA TYR A 527 -9.73 8.28 8.29
C TYR A 527 -9.09 9.51 7.64
N THR A 528 -8.24 10.18 8.40
CA THR A 528 -7.32 11.21 7.91
C THR A 528 -5.88 10.80 8.20
N GLY A 529 -4.98 11.13 7.27
CA GLY A 529 -3.55 10.87 7.37
C GLY A 529 -2.77 12.14 7.62
N ARG A 530 -1.78 12.08 8.51
CA ARG A 530 -0.84 13.16 8.84
C ARG A 530 0.57 12.61 8.66
N LYS A 531 1.38 13.23 7.82
CA LYS A 531 2.76 12.81 7.62
C LYS A 531 3.69 14.00 7.65
N ILE A 532 4.72 13.90 8.47
CA ILE A 532 5.85 14.84 8.50
C ILE A 532 6.96 14.21 7.68
N ILE A 533 7.37 14.87 6.60
CA ILE A 533 8.40 14.39 5.68
C ILE A 533 9.75 15.01 6.06
N ASN A 534 9.80 16.33 6.24
CA ASN A 534 10.99 17.04 6.71
C ASN A 534 10.74 17.58 8.12
N LYS A 535 11.24 16.85 9.12
CA LYS A 535 11.01 17.17 10.54
C LYS A 535 11.65 18.48 10.97
N GLU A 536 12.87 18.76 10.54
CA GLU A 536 13.61 19.97 10.90
C GLU A 536 12.86 21.24 10.46
N ILE A 537 12.42 21.27 9.20
CA ILE A 537 11.65 22.39 8.66
C ILE A 537 10.25 22.45 9.27
N TYR A 538 9.61 21.31 9.50
CA TYR A 538 8.29 21.27 10.15
C TYR A 538 8.34 21.88 11.55
N ASP A 539 9.33 21.50 12.36
CA ASP A 539 9.48 21.97 13.73
C ASP A 539 9.80 23.47 13.76
N SER A 540 10.73 23.94 12.90
CA SER A 540 11.05 25.37 12.72
C SER A 540 9.84 26.23 12.36
N LEU A 541 8.97 25.74 11.46
CA LEU A 541 7.75 26.45 11.08
C LEU A 541 6.67 26.43 12.17
N SER A 542 6.67 25.43 13.04
CA SER A 542 5.60 25.19 14.01
C SER A 542 5.89 25.80 15.38
N GLU A 543 7.17 25.91 15.79
CA GLU A 543 7.60 26.47 17.08
C GLU A 543 7.01 27.85 17.41
N PRO A 544 6.97 28.83 16.48
CA PRO A 544 6.40 30.16 16.77
C PRO A 544 4.90 30.11 17.11
N ILE A 545 4.16 29.15 16.55
CA ILE A 545 2.72 29.00 16.78
C ILE A 545 2.45 28.30 18.11
N VAL A 546 3.21 27.24 18.39
CA VAL A 546 3.08 26.46 19.62
C VAL A 546 3.46 27.30 20.85
N SER A 547 4.53 28.09 20.74
CA SER A 547 4.99 28.96 21.84
C SER A 547 4.05 30.15 22.14
N ALA A 548 3.28 30.61 21.15
CA ALA A 548 2.37 31.74 21.29
C ALA A 548 1.00 31.42 21.90
N THR A 549 0.62 30.14 22.06
CA THR A 549 -0.72 29.76 22.56
C THR A 549 -0.69 28.71 23.68
N ALA A 550 -1.56 28.87 24.69
CA ALA A 550 -1.74 27.88 25.75
C ALA A 550 -2.27 26.56 25.17
N CYS A 551 -1.58 25.48 25.52
CA CYS A 551 -1.59 24.18 24.86
C CYS A 551 -2.70 23.25 25.39
N ASP A 552 -3.97 23.52 25.02
CA ASP A 552 -5.09 22.64 25.42
C ASP A 552 -5.84 22.03 24.20
N GLU A 553 -6.52 22.82 23.35
CA GLU A 553 -7.25 22.33 22.15
C GLU A 553 -6.53 22.60 20.81
N VAL A 554 -5.45 23.39 20.88
CA VAL A 554 -4.76 24.05 19.76
C VAL A 554 -3.82 23.14 18.95
N CYS A 555 -3.30 22.07 19.57
CA CYS A 555 -2.34 21.15 18.93
C CYS A 555 -2.94 20.16 17.92
N ASN A 556 -4.27 20.16 17.73
CA ASN A 556 -4.95 19.19 16.87
C ASN A 556 -5.03 19.60 15.39
N TYR A 557 -4.65 20.84 15.04
CA TYR A 557 -4.59 21.29 13.65
C TYR A 557 -3.34 20.75 12.95
N PHE A 558 -3.49 20.20 11.75
CA PHE A 558 -2.37 19.67 10.98
C PHE A 558 -2.39 20.17 9.52
N PRO A 559 -1.24 20.59 8.96
CA PRO A 559 0.02 20.79 9.67
C PRO A 559 -0.06 22.04 10.57
N VAL A 560 0.64 22.03 11.71
CA VAL A 560 0.50 23.07 12.75
C VAL A 560 0.77 24.47 12.19
N TYR A 561 1.80 24.62 11.35
CA TYR A 561 2.17 25.89 10.73
C TYR A 561 1.15 26.47 9.73
N ARG A 562 0.09 25.72 9.38
CA ARG A 562 -1.02 26.20 8.53
C ARG A 562 -2.25 26.64 9.32
N ARG A 563 -2.19 26.66 10.65
CA ARG A 563 -3.32 27.04 11.49
C ARG A 563 -3.79 28.47 11.15
N PRO A 564 -5.08 28.70 10.88
CA PRO A 564 -5.62 30.05 10.75
C PRO A 564 -5.59 30.76 12.12
N TYR A 565 -5.12 32.01 12.12
CA TYR A 565 -5.01 32.87 13.32
C TYR A 565 -6.36 33.23 13.92
#